data_AF-A0A0K8V2G8-F1
#
_entry.id   AF-A0A0K8V2G8-F1
#
_cell.length_a   1.000
_cell.length_b   1.000
_cell.length_c   1.000
_cell.angle_alpha   90.00
_cell.angle_beta   90.00
_cell.angle_gamma   90.00
#
_symmetry.space_group_name_H-M   'P 1'
#
loop_
_entity.id
_entity.type
_entity.pdbx_description
1 polymer ?
#
loop_
_entity_poly.entity_id
_entity_poly.type
_entity_poly.pdbx_seq_one_letter_code
_entity_poly.pdbx_strand_id
1 'polypeptide(L)'
;MNEEDIIRVEKAPLEVMNEINDELNNNTSAYTRICDFSRIVRASWHQGNELIFTSGFAGVQCCAMALASILRASILAPQQWFTNTLNLNMITGDQIYSNIRFQTERNLMAYRIEDDGYLLVRNFHAIKDVLVAFGKRFRITFADEPSIYGS
;
A
#
# COMPACT_ATOMS: atom_id res chain seq x y z
N MET A 1 -13.27 14.81 -16.19
CA MET A 1 -12.50 13.76 -15.50
C MET A 1 -11.39 13.39 -16.46
N ASN A 2 -10.21 14.01 -16.34
CA ASN A 2 -9.09 13.69 -17.22
C ASN A 2 -8.40 12.45 -16.66
N GLU A 3 -8.09 11.48 -17.52
CA GLU A 3 -7.50 10.18 -17.14
C GLU A 3 -6.05 10.25 -16.64
N GLU A 4 -5.53 11.46 -16.42
CA GLU A 4 -4.10 11.76 -16.38
C GLU A 4 -3.49 11.81 -14.96
N ASP A 5 -4.32 11.89 -13.91
CA ASP A 5 -3.88 11.90 -12.49
C ASP A 5 -4.09 10.55 -11.77
N ILE A 6 -3.96 9.43 -12.49
CA ILE A 6 -4.24 8.10 -11.96
C ILE A 6 -2.94 7.33 -11.76
N ILE A 7 -2.68 6.87 -10.53
CA ILE A 7 -1.65 5.86 -10.26
C ILE A 7 -2.13 4.54 -10.84
N ARG A 8 -1.41 4.02 -11.83
CA ARG A 8 -1.71 2.71 -12.42
C ARG A 8 -0.75 1.68 -11.84
N VAL A 9 -1.34 0.55 -11.44
CA VAL A 9 -0.61 -0.59 -10.89
C VAL A 9 -0.88 -1.76 -11.81
N GLU A 10 0.19 -2.33 -12.34
CA GLU A 10 0.12 -3.55 -13.13
C GLU A 10 0.99 -4.63 -12.48
N LYS A 11 0.48 -5.86 -12.51
CA LYS A 11 1.27 -7.04 -12.17
C LYS A 11 2.32 -7.24 -13.26
N ALA A 12 3.59 -7.35 -12.89
CA ALA A 12 4.63 -7.67 -13.86
C ALA A 12 4.41 -9.10 -14.41
N PRO A 13 4.75 -9.38 -15.69
CA PRO A 13 4.72 -10.74 -16.22
C PRO A 13 5.54 -11.68 -15.32
N LEU A 14 4.96 -12.83 -14.98
CA LEU A 14 5.54 -13.81 -14.06
C LEU A 14 6.70 -14.58 -14.69
N GLU A 15 7.85 -14.61 -14.02
CA GLU A 15 8.64 -15.84 -13.95
C GLU A 15 8.04 -16.70 -12.83
N VAL A 16 7.82 -17.98 -13.13
CA VAL A 16 7.00 -18.90 -12.33
C VAL A 16 7.66 -19.17 -10.97
N MET A 17 6.94 -18.86 -9.88
CA MET A 17 7.32 -19.30 -8.53
C MET A 17 6.06 -19.69 -7.76
N ASN A 18 6.10 -20.90 -7.19
CA ASN A 18 4.96 -21.66 -6.66
C ASN A 18 4.28 -20.98 -5.45
N GLU A 19 2.95 -21.08 -5.41
CA GLU A 19 2.10 -20.50 -4.37
C GLU A 19 2.01 -21.41 -3.14
N ILE A 20 2.12 -20.81 -1.95
CA ILE A 20 1.85 -21.46 -0.66
C ILE A 20 0.45 -21.03 -0.21
N ASN A 21 -0.41 -22.00 0.08
CA ASN A 21 -1.76 -21.81 0.61
C ASN A 21 -1.70 -21.47 2.10
N ASP A 22 -2.32 -20.36 2.52
CA ASP A 22 -2.56 -20.05 3.94
C ASP A 22 -4.00 -20.38 4.33
N GLU A 23 -4.14 -21.27 5.32
CA GLU A 23 -5.40 -21.72 5.91
C GLU A 23 -6.09 -20.63 6.75
N LEU A 24 -7.42 -20.60 6.63
CA LEU A 24 -8.32 -19.63 7.26
C LEU A 24 -8.53 -19.94 8.74
N ASN A 25 -7.91 -19.16 9.64
CA ASN A 25 -8.17 -19.28 11.08
C ASN A 25 -9.17 -18.20 11.56
N ASN A 26 -10.30 -18.67 12.10
CA ASN A 26 -11.41 -17.88 12.64
C ASN A 26 -10.96 -17.02 13.83
N ASN A 27 -11.13 -15.70 13.76
CA ASN A 27 -11.25 -14.88 14.97
C ASN A 27 -12.06 -13.59 14.75
N THR A 28 -13.05 -13.43 15.63
CA THR A 28 -13.83 -12.23 16.00
C THR A 28 -14.03 -11.17 14.91
N SER A 29 -15.16 -11.32 14.22
CA SER A 29 -15.62 -10.51 13.10
C SER A 29 -15.67 -9.01 13.40
N ALA A 30 -14.73 -8.23 12.84
CA ALA A 30 -14.76 -6.76 12.83
C ALA A 30 -15.76 -6.19 11.80
N TYR A 31 -16.83 -6.95 11.53
CA TYR A 31 -17.78 -6.76 10.45
C TYR A 31 -18.92 -5.82 10.85
N THR A 32 -19.20 -4.85 9.99
CA THR A 32 -20.47 -4.12 10.02
C THR A 32 -21.09 -4.18 8.63
N ARG A 33 -22.20 -4.94 8.51
CA ARG A 33 -23.02 -4.98 7.31
C ARG A 33 -23.78 -3.67 7.19
N ILE A 34 -23.65 -2.96 6.07
CA ILE A 34 -24.47 -1.77 5.79
C ILE A 34 -25.72 -2.19 5.01
N CYS A 35 -25.56 -3.03 3.99
CA CYS A 35 -26.67 -3.66 3.24
C CYS A 35 -26.18 -4.96 2.57
N ASP A 36 -27.03 -5.60 1.76
CA ASP A 36 -26.67 -6.81 1.00
C ASP A 36 -25.51 -6.59 0.01
N PHE A 37 -25.22 -5.33 -0.34
CA PHE A 37 -24.22 -4.95 -1.35
C PHE A 37 -22.99 -4.24 -0.78
N SER A 38 -23.03 -3.78 0.47
CA SER A 38 -21.98 -2.94 1.08
C SER A 38 -21.58 -3.42 2.46
N ARG A 39 -20.27 -3.54 2.69
CA ARG A 39 -19.67 -3.95 3.97
C ARG A 39 -18.53 -3.02 4.36
N ILE A 40 -18.41 -2.72 5.66
CA ILE A 40 -17.20 -2.13 6.24
C ILE A 40 -16.35 -3.27 6.78
N VAL A 41 -15.08 -3.29 6.36
CA VAL A 41 -14.03 -4.14 6.93
C VAL A 41 -13.05 -3.22 7.64
N ARG A 42 -12.68 -3.54 8.88
CA ARG A 42 -11.72 -2.76 9.67
C ARG A 42 -10.48 -3.59 9.94
N ALA A 43 -9.32 -2.93 9.94
CA ALA A 43 -8.11 -3.48 10.52
C ALA A 43 -8.25 -3.53 12.05
N SER A 44 -7.35 -4.27 12.70
CA SER A 44 -7.28 -4.36 14.17
C SER A 44 -6.71 -3.08 14.80
N TRP A 45 -5.99 -2.26 14.04
CA TRP A 45 -5.28 -1.08 14.52
C TRP A 45 -5.36 0.07 13.52
N HIS A 46 -5.12 1.29 13.99
CA HIS A 46 -4.96 2.48 13.15
C HIS A 46 -3.48 2.77 12.87
N GLN A 47 -3.19 3.55 11.83
CA GLN A 47 -1.83 3.83 11.34
C GLN A 47 -0.86 4.41 12.40
N GLY A 48 -1.38 5.18 13.36
CA GLY A 48 -0.59 5.74 14.47
C GLY A 48 -0.32 4.78 15.62
N ASN A 49 -0.53 3.47 15.47
CA ASN A 49 -0.26 2.51 16.54
C ASN A 49 1.23 2.13 16.57
N GLU A 50 1.99 2.80 17.44
CA GLU A 50 3.45 2.61 17.58
C GLU A 50 3.87 1.22 18.08
N LEU A 51 2.98 0.50 18.78
CA LEU A 51 3.29 -0.86 19.25
C LEU A 51 3.34 -1.87 18.09
N ILE A 52 2.59 -1.61 17.02
CA ILE A 52 2.50 -2.48 15.84
C ILE A 52 3.44 -1.99 14.74
N PHE A 53 3.48 -0.67 14.49
CA PHE A 53 4.30 -0.06 13.45
C PHE A 53 5.62 0.41 14.03
N THR A 54 6.55 -0.53 14.19
CA THR A 54 7.85 -0.31 14.84
C THR A 54 8.93 0.26 13.90
N SER A 55 8.55 0.62 12.67
CA SER A 55 9.44 1.30 11.70
C SER A 55 9.95 2.66 12.18
N GLY A 56 9.32 3.24 13.20
CA GLY A 56 9.59 4.60 13.68
C GLY A 56 8.80 5.68 12.92
N PHE A 57 7.88 5.28 12.03
CA PHE A 57 7.14 6.20 11.16
C PHE A 57 5.61 6.13 11.35
N ALA A 58 5.16 5.65 12.51
CA ALA A 58 3.74 5.56 12.83
C ALA A 58 3.04 6.93 12.71
N GLY A 59 1.95 6.99 11.94
CA GLY A 59 1.14 8.19 11.72
C GLY A 59 1.31 8.86 10.36
N VAL A 60 2.46 8.71 9.69
CA VAL A 60 2.76 9.41 8.42
C VAL A 60 2.78 8.50 7.19
N GLN A 61 2.63 7.19 7.37
CA GLN A 61 2.73 6.19 6.31
C GLN A 61 1.42 5.95 5.52
N CYS A 62 0.44 6.85 5.65
CA CYS A 62 -0.90 6.72 5.04
C CYS A 62 -0.86 6.46 3.54
N CYS A 63 -0.04 7.20 2.81
CA CYS A 63 0.07 7.11 1.35
C CYS A 63 0.57 5.72 0.90
N ALA A 64 1.56 5.18 1.61
CA ALA A 64 2.09 3.84 1.34
C ALA A 64 1.11 2.72 1.74
N MET A 65 0.34 2.89 2.83
CA MET A 65 -0.74 1.96 3.22
C MET A 65 -1.89 1.95 2.20
N ALA A 66 -2.23 3.11 1.65
CA ALA A 66 -3.19 3.22 0.56
C ALA A 66 -2.68 2.50 -0.70
N LEU A 67 -1.41 2.75 -1.09
CA LEU A 67 -0.76 2.03 -2.18
C LEU A 67 -0.82 0.52 -1.96
N ALA A 68 -0.40 0.02 -0.79
CA ALA A 68 -0.45 -1.41 -0.47
C ALA A 68 -1.87 -2.00 -0.62
N SER A 69 -2.90 -1.24 -0.28
CA SER A 69 -4.29 -1.68 -0.47
C SER A 69 -4.68 -1.74 -1.95
N ILE A 70 -4.22 -0.79 -2.78
CA ILE A 70 -4.39 -0.82 -4.25
C ILE A 70 -3.67 -2.04 -4.84
N LEU A 71 -2.41 -2.29 -4.44
CA LEU A 71 -1.66 -3.48 -4.86
C LEU A 71 -2.43 -4.75 -4.50
N ARG A 72 -2.96 -4.84 -3.27
CA ARG A 72 -3.75 -5.99 -2.84
C ARG A 72 -4.99 -6.18 -3.69
N ALA A 73 -5.70 -5.10 -4.04
CA ALA A 73 -6.92 -5.17 -4.83
C ALA A 73 -6.68 -5.72 -6.25
N SER A 74 -5.47 -5.49 -6.80
CA SER A 74 -5.08 -6.03 -8.10
C SER A 74 -4.84 -7.56 -8.12
N ILE A 75 -4.66 -8.18 -6.94
CA ILE A 75 -4.39 -9.63 -6.83
C ILE A 75 -5.41 -10.41 -5.98
N LEU A 76 -6.21 -9.72 -5.16
CA LEU A 76 -7.25 -10.29 -4.33
C LEU A 76 -8.46 -9.35 -4.31
N ALA A 77 -9.61 -9.85 -4.76
CA ALA A 77 -10.81 -9.04 -4.89
C ALA A 77 -11.24 -8.43 -3.54
N PRO A 78 -11.58 -7.13 -3.48
CA PRO A 78 -12.00 -6.46 -2.23
C PRO A 78 -13.15 -7.13 -1.48
N GLN A 79 -14.00 -7.90 -2.19
CA GLN A 79 -15.10 -8.69 -1.62
C GLN A 79 -14.62 -9.92 -0.82
N GLN A 80 -13.35 -10.30 -0.94
CA GLN A 80 -12.74 -11.40 -0.20
C GLN A 80 -11.92 -10.91 1.00
N TRP A 81 -11.80 -9.59 1.20
CA TRP A 81 -11.00 -9.04 2.30
C TRP A 81 -11.66 -9.25 3.66
N PHE A 82 -10.84 -9.45 4.67
CA PHE A 82 -11.22 -9.54 6.08
C PHE A 82 -10.18 -8.81 6.93
N THR A 83 -10.37 -8.74 8.25
CA THR A 83 -9.49 -8.00 9.17
C THR A 83 -8.01 -8.29 8.93
N ASN A 84 -7.62 -9.56 8.81
CA ASN A 84 -6.20 -9.91 8.59
C ASN A 84 -5.69 -9.47 7.21
N THR A 85 -6.56 -9.40 6.20
CA THR A 85 -6.19 -8.81 4.90
C THR A 85 -5.81 -7.34 5.07
N LEU A 86 -6.62 -6.57 5.79
CA LEU A 86 -6.31 -5.16 6.05
C LEU A 86 -5.10 -5.00 6.97
N ASN A 87 -4.94 -5.83 7.99
CA ASN A 87 -3.75 -5.83 8.84
C ASN A 87 -2.48 -6.05 8.01
N LEU A 88 -2.50 -7.03 7.09
CA LEU A 88 -1.37 -7.28 6.22
C LEU A 88 -1.12 -6.11 5.26
N ASN A 89 -2.17 -5.49 4.71
CA ASN A 89 -2.01 -4.29 3.88
C ASN A 89 -1.36 -3.14 4.66
N MET A 90 -1.73 -2.93 5.92
CA MET A 90 -1.14 -1.90 6.76
C MET A 90 0.34 -2.18 7.06
N ILE A 91 0.68 -3.42 7.44
CA ILE A 91 2.08 -3.83 7.69
C ILE A 91 2.92 -3.69 6.41
N THR A 92 2.41 -4.16 5.27
CA THR A 92 3.10 -4.01 3.98
C THR A 92 3.25 -2.55 3.57
N GLY A 93 2.24 -1.71 3.83
CA GLY A 93 2.33 -0.26 3.62
C GLY A 93 3.42 0.41 4.44
N ASP A 94 3.54 0.05 5.72
CA ASP A 94 4.60 0.54 6.61
C ASP A 94 6.00 0.12 6.13
N GLN A 95 6.14 -1.12 5.63
CA GLN A 95 7.38 -1.60 5.00
C GLN A 95 7.72 -0.84 3.72
N ILE A 96 6.72 -0.58 2.86
CA ILE A 96 6.88 0.22 1.64
C ILE A 96 7.34 1.63 1.98
N TYR A 97 6.71 2.29 2.96
CA TYR A 97 7.10 3.61 3.43
C TYR A 97 8.56 3.63 3.90
N SER A 98 8.93 2.68 4.76
CA SER A 98 10.29 2.56 5.30
C SER A 98 11.33 2.38 4.19
N ASN A 99 11.02 1.58 3.17
CA ASN A 99 11.88 1.40 2.01
C ASN A 99 12.04 2.69 1.19
N ILE A 100 10.95 3.43 0.95
CA ILE A 100 11.00 4.73 0.27
C ILE A 100 11.88 5.72 1.04
N ARG A 101 11.72 5.82 2.36
CA ARG A 101 12.57 6.68 3.22
C ARG A 101 14.04 6.32 3.05
N PHE A 102 14.38 5.05 3.23
CA PHE A 102 15.75 4.56 3.12
C PHE A 102 16.37 4.82 1.74
N GLN A 103 15.62 4.58 0.66
CA GLN A 103 16.12 4.83 -0.69
C GLN A 103 16.27 6.32 -0.98
N THR A 104 15.35 7.15 -0.47
CA THR A 104 15.40 8.61 -0.64
C THR A 104 16.60 9.21 0.09
N GLU A 105 16.89 8.76 1.30
CA GLU A 105 18.05 9.23 2.09
C GLU A 105 19.39 8.85 1.44
N ARG A 106 19.43 7.77 0.65
CA ARG A 106 20.66 7.26 0.01
C ARG A 106 20.85 7.73 -1.42
N ASN A 107 19.82 8.27 -2.07
CA ASN A 107 19.86 8.68 -3.46
C ASN A 107 19.66 10.20 -3.58
N LEU A 108 20.72 10.92 -3.95
CA LEU A 108 20.71 12.38 -4.13
C LEU A 108 19.77 12.86 -5.24
N MET A 109 19.35 11.96 -6.15
CA MET A 109 18.39 12.26 -7.23
C MET A 109 16.95 11.92 -6.86
N ALA A 110 16.69 11.35 -5.67
CA ALA A 110 15.35 11.06 -5.22
C ALA A 110 14.62 12.35 -4.81
N TYR A 111 13.31 12.39 -5.04
CA TYR A 111 12.47 13.47 -4.54
C TYR A 111 12.51 13.51 -3.02
N ARG A 112 12.87 14.66 -2.47
CA ARG A 112 12.87 14.91 -1.02
C ARG A 112 11.48 14.61 -0.44
N ILE A 113 11.49 14.03 0.76
CA ILE A 113 10.32 13.94 1.63
C ILE A 113 10.40 15.13 2.57
N GLU A 114 9.32 15.89 2.64
CA GLU A 114 9.27 17.11 3.45
C GLU A 114 9.40 16.79 4.95
N ASP A 115 9.63 17.82 5.75
CA ASP A 115 9.92 17.67 7.18
C ASP A 115 8.72 17.15 7.97
N ASP A 116 7.51 17.20 7.41
CA ASP A 116 6.29 16.59 7.97
C ASP A 116 6.24 15.06 7.80
N GLY A 117 7.16 14.49 7.00
CA GLY A 117 7.29 13.07 6.74
C GLY A 117 6.29 12.50 5.73
N TYR A 118 5.27 13.24 5.28
CA TYR A 118 4.26 12.66 4.40
C TYR A 118 4.81 12.41 2.99
N LEU A 119 4.46 11.26 2.43
CA LEU A 119 4.80 10.95 1.05
C LEU A 119 3.83 11.60 0.08
N LEU A 120 4.39 12.14 -1.00
CA LEU A 120 3.68 12.51 -2.23
C LEU A 120 3.87 11.41 -3.28
N VAL A 121 3.01 11.41 -4.31
CA VAL A 121 3.05 10.42 -5.40
C VAL A 121 4.45 10.34 -6.04
N ARG A 122 5.11 11.49 -6.22
CA ARG A 122 6.48 11.57 -6.76
C ARG A 122 7.51 10.75 -5.96
N ASN A 123 7.31 10.56 -4.66
CA ASN A 123 8.24 9.77 -3.84
C ASN A 123 8.20 8.27 -4.18
N PHE A 124 7.14 7.78 -4.86
CA PHE A 124 7.10 6.40 -5.38
C PHE A 124 8.12 6.14 -6.49
N HIS A 125 8.74 7.19 -7.06
CA HIS A 125 9.83 7.02 -8.01
C HIS A 125 11.00 6.23 -7.41
N ALA A 126 11.20 6.29 -6.09
CA ALA A 126 12.21 5.51 -5.39
C ALA A 126 12.01 3.99 -5.53
N ILE A 127 10.79 3.51 -5.76
CA ILE A 127 10.46 2.08 -5.73
C ILE A 127 9.77 1.57 -7.00
N LYS A 128 9.45 2.45 -7.96
CA LYS A 128 8.58 2.14 -9.11
C LYS A 128 9.04 0.93 -9.96
N ASP A 129 10.35 0.67 -10.00
CA ASP A 129 10.97 -0.38 -10.82
C ASP A 129 11.28 -1.68 -10.04
N VAL A 130 11.22 -1.64 -8.71
CA VAL A 130 11.67 -2.75 -7.84
C VAL A 130 10.63 -3.15 -6.79
N LEU A 131 9.39 -2.67 -6.91
CA LEU A 131 8.34 -2.93 -5.93
C LEU A 131 7.92 -4.41 -5.92
N VAL A 132 8.17 -5.06 -4.79
CA VAL A 132 7.67 -6.39 -4.45
C VAL A 132 6.80 -6.27 -3.20
N ALA A 133 5.57 -6.78 -3.28
CA ALA A 133 4.61 -6.79 -2.17
C ALA A 133 3.74 -8.05 -2.26
N PHE A 134 3.29 -8.59 -1.13
CA PHE A 134 2.44 -9.79 -1.10
C PHE A 134 2.95 -10.97 -1.95
N GLY A 135 4.28 -11.13 -2.03
CA GLY A 135 4.92 -12.19 -2.85
C GLY A 135 4.81 -11.99 -4.37
N LYS A 136 4.39 -10.82 -4.86
CA LYS A 136 4.30 -10.49 -6.30
C LYS A 136 5.09 -9.22 -6.62
N ARG A 137 5.55 -9.09 -7.87
CA ARG A 137 6.21 -7.89 -8.39
C ARG A 137 5.18 -6.97 -9.04
N PHE A 138 5.28 -5.68 -8.75
CA PHE A 138 4.41 -4.64 -9.28
C PHE A 138 5.22 -3.60 -10.02
N ARG A 139 4.61 -3.02 -11.05
CA ARG A 139 5.07 -1.79 -11.68
C ARG A 139 4.08 -0.68 -11.35
N ILE A 140 4.62 0.47 -10.94
CA ILE A 140 3.82 1.67 -10.69
C ILE A 140 4.13 2.67 -11.79
N THR A 141 3.09 3.21 -12.42
CA THR A 141 3.21 4.34 -13.34
C THR A 141 2.30 5.49 -12.87
N PHE A 142 2.80 6.71 -13.03
CA PHE A 142 2.13 7.97 -12.70
C PHE A 142 2.77 9.07 -13.56
N ALA A 143 2.07 10.19 -13.75
CA ALA A 143 2.59 11.33 -14.51
C ALA A 143 3.87 11.88 -13.87
N ASP A 144 4.78 12.44 -14.69
CA ASP A 144 6.05 13.01 -14.19
C ASP A 144 5.83 14.24 -13.30
N GLU A 145 4.75 14.99 -13.55
CA GLU A 145 4.18 16.01 -12.64
C GLU A 145 2.77 15.58 -12.23
N PRO A 146 2.62 14.70 -11.23
CA PRO A 146 1.30 14.37 -10.72
C PRO A 146 0.72 15.63 -10.08
N SER A 147 -0.46 16.06 -10.51
CA SER A 147 -1.06 17.25 -9.93
C SER A 147 -1.22 17.05 -8.42
N ILE A 148 -0.80 18.03 -7.62
CA ILE A 148 -0.87 17.96 -6.16
C ILE A 148 -2.33 17.86 -5.69
N TYR A 149 -3.24 18.28 -6.56
CA TYR A 149 -4.68 18.25 -6.40
C TYR A 149 -5.24 17.55 -7.62
N GLY A 150 -5.50 16.24 -7.53
CA GLY A 150 -6.17 15.51 -8.60
C GLY A 150 -7.34 16.33 -9.15
N SER A 151 -7.35 16.55 -10.46
CA SER A 151 -8.27 17.49 -11.12
C SER A 151 -9.75 17.22 -10.86
#